data_AF-A0A534RPB6-F1
#
_entry.id   AF-A0A534RPB6-F1
#
_cell.length_a   1.000
_cell.length_b   1.000
_cell.length_c   1.000
_cell.angle_alpha   90.00
_cell.angle_beta   90.00
_cell.angle_gamma   90.00
#
_symmetry.space_group_name_H-M   'P 1'
#
loop_
_entity.id
_entity.type
_entity.pdbx_description
1 polymer ?
#
loop_
_entity_poly.entity_id
_entity_poly.type
_entity_poly.pdbx_seq_one_letter_code
_entity_poly.pdbx_strand_id
1 'polypeptide(L)'
;MLELLQAKAIDIGKIKHRLKYAQELEKLQIELVKMQRWVQEKNKRVAIIFEGRDAAGKGGTIQRFTEHLNPRAMRVVALPVPTVEEQGQWYFQRYIKRSSAKLTL
;
A
#
# COMPACT_ATOMS: atom_id res chain seq x y z
N MET A 1 2.46 -0.69 -35.61
CA MET A 1 1.88 -1.23 -34.35
C MET A 1 0.70 -0.40 -33.86
N LEU A 2 0.82 0.94 -33.75
CA LEU A 2 -0.30 1.82 -33.38
C LEU A 2 -1.46 1.82 -34.40
N GLU A 3 -1.15 1.74 -35.70
CA GLU A 3 -2.17 1.63 -36.77
C GLU A 3 -3.01 0.35 -36.69
N LEU A 4 -2.40 -0.77 -36.26
CA LEU A 4 -3.06 -2.06 -36.05
C LEU A 4 -4.05 -2.04 -34.86
N LEU A 5 -3.85 -1.14 -33.90
CA LEU A 5 -4.75 -0.95 -32.76
C LEU A 5 -5.96 -0.08 -33.11
N GLN A 6 -5.78 0.91 -34.01
CA GLN A 6 -6.88 1.73 -34.53
C GLN A 6 -7.92 0.91 -35.29
N ALA A 7 -7.47 -0.07 -36.09
CA ALA A 7 -8.34 -0.95 -36.86
C ALA A 7 -9.23 -1.87 -35.99
N LYS A 8 -8.93 -2.04 -34.70
CA LYS A 8 -9.65 -2.95 -33.78
C LYS A 8 -10.63 -2.24 -32.83
N ALA A 9 -10.98 -0.98 -33.08
CA ALA A 9 -11.82 -0.16 -32.19
C ALA A 9 -11.26 -0.09 -30.75
N ILE A 10 -9.94 -0.15 -30.60
CA ILE A 10 -9.27 -0.09 -29.30
C ILE A 10 -9.08 1.38 -28.93
N ASP A 11 -9.57 1.77 -27.75
CA ASP A 11 -9.37 3.12 -27.21
C ASP A 11 -7.89 3.37 -26.85
N ILE A 12 -7.19 4.03 -27.76
CA ILE A 12 -5.79 4.42 -27.62
C ILE A 12 -5.60 5.41 -26.47
N GLY A 13 -6.59 6.26 -26.18
CA GLY A 13 -6.53 7.20 -25.07
C GLY A 13 -6.44 6.47 -23.74
N LYS A 14 -7.28 5.45 -23.54
CA LYS A 14 -7.25 4.58 -22.36
C LYS A 14 -5.91 3.83 -22.22
N ILE A 15 -5.34 3.35 -23.32
CA ILE A 15 -4.02 2.70 -23.30
C ILE A 15 -2.93 3.69 -22.89
N LYS A 16 -2.87 4.87 -23.51
CA LYS A 16 -1.89 5.91 -23.17
C LYS A 16 -1.98 6.30 -21.69
N HIS A 17 -3.20 6.46 -21.16
CA HIS A 17 -3.40 6.76 -19.75
C HIS A 17 -2.85 5.65 -18.84
N ARG A 18 -3.13 4.38 -19.15
CA ARG A 18 -2.61 3.24 -18.36
C ARG A 18 -1.09 3.17 -18.39
N LEU A 19 -0.46 3.41 -19.54
CA LEU A 19 0.99 3.44 -19.67
C LEU A 19 1.59 4.58 -18.85
N LYS A 20 1.02 5.78 -18.92
CA LYS A 20 1.46 6.93 -18.11
C LYS A 20 1.32 6.65 -16.61
N TYR A 21 0.19 6.09 -16.19
CA TYR A 21 -0.02 5.69 -14.80
C TYR A 21 1.03 4.68 -14.33
N ALA A 22 1.30 3.64 -15.13
CA ALA A 22 2.29 2.62 -14.79
C ALA A 22 3.70 3.21 -14.64
N GLN A 23 4.10 4.11 -15.54
CA GLN A 23 5.39 4.80 -15.48
C GLN A 23 5.53 5.67 -14.23
N GLU A 24 4.48 6.42 -13.86
CA GLU A 24 4.50 7.24 -12.65
C GLU A 24 4.49 6.38 -11.38
N LEU A 25 3.71 5.29 -11.38
CA LEU A 25 3.68 4.33 -10.27
C LEU A 25 5.06 3.71 -10.04
N GLU A 26 5.74 3.29 -11.10
CA GLU A 26 7.09 2.71 -11.01
C GLU A 26 8.08 3.68 -10.36
N LYS A 27 8.09 4.95 -10.81
CA LYS A 27 8.95 6.00 -10.22
C LYS A 27 8.67 6.17 -8.73
N LEU A 28 7.40 6.22 -8.33
CA LEU A 28 7.02 6.35 -6.93
C LEU A 28 7.42 5.12 -6.10
N GLN A 29 7.28 3.91 -6.65
CA GLN A 29 7.68 2.69 -5.98
C GLN A 29 9.20 2.62 -5.76
N ILE A 30 10.01 3.15 -6.69
CA ILE A 30 11.46 3.31 -6.48
C ILE A 30 11.73 4.23 -5.28
N GLU A 31 11.04 5.36 -5.18
CA GLU A 31 11.19 6.27 -4.03
C GLU A 31 10.73 5.63 -2.71
N LEU A 32 9.68 4.81 -2.74
CA LEU A 32 9.25 4.06 -1.55
C LEU A 32 10.32 3.07 -1.07
N VAL A 33 11.03 2.38 -1.98
CA VAL A 33 12.14 1.50 -1.61
C VAL A 33 13.29 2.30 -1.00
N LYS A 34 13.62 3.46 -1.55
CA LYS A 34 14.64 4.36 -0.98
C LYS A 34 14.25 4.84 0.42
N MET A 35 12.98 5.23 0.61
CA MET A 35 12.44 5.61 1.90
C MET A 35 12.51 4.45 2.91
N GLN A 36 12.13 3.24 2.51
CA GLN A 36 12.21 2.06 3.38
C GLN A 36 13.65 1.81 3.85
N ARG A 37 14.64 1.90 2.95
CA ARG A 37 16.07 1.77 3.30
C ARG A 37 16.49 2.86 4.28
N TRP A 38 16.14 4.11 4.01
CA TRP A 38 16.47 5.22 4.89
C TRP A 38 15.87 5.06 6.29
N VAL A 39 14.62 4.61 6.40
CA VAL A 39 13.95 4.34 7.69
C VAL A 39 14.73 3.29 8.49
N GLN A 40 15.20 2.23 7.83
CA GLN A 40 16.02 1.18 8.46
C GLN A 40 17.37 1.73 8.92
N GLU A 41 18.10 2.42 8.04
CA GLU A 41 19.42 3.00 8.32
C GLU A 41 19.37 4.00 9.48
N LYS A 42 18.29 4.78 9.58
CA LYS A 42 18.09 5.77 10.65
C LYS A 42 17.39 5.21 11.89
N ASN A 43 17.13 3.89 11.93
CA ASN A 43 16.40 3.21 13.00
C ASN A 43 15.08 3.92 13.36
N LYS A 44 14.33 4.35 12.34
CA LYS A 44 13.04 5.01 12.48
C LYS A 44 11.88 4.01 12.33
N ARG A 45 10.68 4.46 12.69
CA ARG A 45 9.42 3.71 12.52
C ARG A 45 8.42 4.62 11.83
N VAL A 46 7.66 4.08 10.88
CA VAL A 46 6.62 4.79 10.16
C VAL A 46 5.30 4.07 10.40
N ALA A 47 4.17 4.77 10.44
CA ALA A 47 2.87 4.12 10.50
C ALA A 47 1.93 4.85 9.54
N ILE A 48 1.32 4.10 8.64
CA ILE A 48 0.42 4.58 7.60
C ILE A 48 -0.96 3.99 7.89
N ILE A 49 -1.94 4.87 8.05
CA ILE A 49 -3.32 4.50 8.33
C ILE A 49 -4.16 4.77 7.08
N PHE A 50 -4.83 3.73 6.59
CA PHE A 50 -5.71 3.80 5.43
C PHE A 50 -7.17 3.82 5.87
N GLU A 51 -7.78 5.01 5.86
CA GLU A 51 -9.22 5.22 6.16
C GLU A 51 -10.05 5.47 4.92
N GLY A 52 -11.35 5.23 5.01
CA GLY A 52 -12.30 5.48 3.91
C GLY A 52 -13.50 4.53 3.92
N ARG A 53 -14.52 4.87 3.13
CA ARG A 53 -15.75 4.07 2.99
C ARG A 53 -15.46 2.72 2.32
N ASP A 54 -16.42 1.81 2.45
CA ASP A 54 -16.41 0.56 1.70
C ASP A 54 -16.31 0.85 0.19
N ALA A 55 -15.55 0.00 -0.52
CA ALA A 55 -15.21 0.17 -1.93
C ALA A 55 -14.44 1.44 -2.34
N ALA A 56 -13.90 2.23 -1.39
CA ALA A 56 -13.08 3.42 -1.71
C ALA A 56 -11.70 3.12 -2.34
N GLY A 57 -11.33 1.85 -2.51
CA GLY A 57 -10.05 1.46 -3.15
C GLY A 57 -8.85 1.32 -2.20
N LYS A 58 -9.08 1.23 -0.88
CA LYS A 58 -8.02 1.08 0.14
C LYS A 58 -7.12 -0.12 -0.12
N GLY A 59 -7.72 -1.29 -0.39
CA GLY A 59 -6.97 -2.54 -0.63
C GLY A 59 -6.06 -2.47 -1.87
N GLY A 60 -6.55 -1.91 -2.97
CA GLY A 60 -5.73 -1.70 -4.17
C GLY A 60 -4.58 -0.71 -3.93
N THR A 61 -4.81 0.33 -3.15
CA THR A 61 -3.77 1.29 -2.77
C THR A 61 -2.70 0.63 -1.92
N ILE A 62 -3.09 -0.14 -0.88
CA ILE A 62 -2.14 -0.90 -0.05
C ILE A 62 -1.32 -1.85 -0.92
N GLN A 63 -1.98 -2.59 -1.83
CA GLN A 63 -1.30 -3.53 -2.72
C GLN A 63 -0.22 -2.84 -3.56
N ARG A 64 -0.53 -1.70 -4.20
CA ARG A 64 0.43 -0.93 -5.00
C ARG A 64 1.55 -0.31 -4.16
N PHE A 65 1.23 0.10 -2.93
CA PHE A 65 2.21 0.65 -2.01
C PHE A 65 3.23 -0.42 -1.58
N THR A 66 2.77 -1.65 -1.32
CA THR A 66 3.60 -2.73 -0.76
C THR A 66 4.28 -3.61 -1.80
N GLU A 67 3.89 -3.52 -3.07
CA GLU A 67 4.27 -4.43 -4.17
C GLU A 67 5.78 -4.71 -4.28
N HIS A 68 6.62 -3.69 -4.08
CA HIS A 68 8.08 -3.78 -4.23
C HIS A 68 8.86 -3.60 -2.93
N LEU A 69 8.18 -3.51 -1.79
CA LEU A 69 8.81 -3.31 -0.49
C LEU A 69 9.27 -4.65 0.12
N ASN A 70 10.37 -4.62 0.88
CA ASN A 70 10.86 -5.84 1.54
C ASN A 70 9.85 -6.29 2.63
N PRO A 71 9.22 -7.46 2.50
CA PRO A 71 8.18 -7.92 3.44
C PRO A 71 8.71 -8.23 4.84
N ARG A 72 10.02 -8.43 5.00
CA ARG A 72 10.64 -8.64 6.33
C ARG A 72 10.77 -7.37 7.15
N ALA A 73 10.62 -6.22 6.49
CA ALA A 73 10.79 -4.89 7.06
C ALA A 73 9.52 -4.03 6.92
N MET A 74 8.36 -4.66 6.79
CA MET A 74 7.06 -4.02 6.85
C MET A 74 6.01 -5.00 7.39
N ARG A 75 4.86 -4.48 7.79
CA ARG A 75 3.73 -5.31 8.21
C ARG A 75 2.42 -4.62 7.83
N VAL A 76 1.62 -5.30 7.02
CA VAL A 76 0.23 -4.88 6.76
C VAL A 76 -0.65 -5.48 7.87
N VAL A 77 -1.42 -4.62 8.54
CA VAL A 77 -2.34 -5.03 9.61
C VAL A 77 -3.77 -4.75 9.18
N ALA A 78 -4.60 -5.81 9.17
CA ALA A 78 -6.05 -5.71 9.07
C ALA A 78 -6.63 -6.33 10.35
N LEU A 79 -7.30 -5.53 11.17
CA LEU A 79 -7.92 -6.00 12.40
C LEU A 79 -9.34 -6.50 12.11
N PRO A 80 -9.71 -7.72 12.52
CA PRO A 80 -11.08 -8.19 12.46
C PRO A 80 -11.94 -7.49 13.53
N VAL A 81 -13.25 -7.79 13.52
CA VAL A 81 -14.17 -7.42 14.60
C VAL A 81 -13.56 -7.84 15.96
N PRO A 82 -13.59 -6.96 16.98
CA PRO A 82 -12.96 -7.27 18.26
C PRO A 82 -13.65 -8.44 18.98
N THR A 83 -12.86 -9.31 19.61
CA THR A 83 -13.39 -10.38 20.47
C THR A 83 -14.04 -9.81 21.75
N VAL A 84 -14.78 -10.63 22.49
CA VAL A 84 -15.41 -10.22 23.76
C VAL A 84 -14.37 -9.70 24.75
N GLU A 85 -13.21 -10.37 24.83
CA GLU A 85 -12.10 -9.95 25.68
C GLU A 85 -11.46 -8.64 25.20
N GLU A 86 -11.35 -8.43 23.89
CA GLU A 86 -10.83 -7.18 23.32
C GLU A 86 -11.78 -6.00 23.53
N GLN A 87 -13.10 -6.24 23.58
CA GLN A 87 -14.10 -5.21 23.88
C GLN A 87 -14.04 -4.74 25.34
N GLY A 88 -13.65 -5.63 26.27
CA GLY A 88 -13.42 -5.30 27.67
C GLY A 88 -12.04 -4.69 27.96
N GLN A 89 -11.13 -4.68 26.98
CA GLN A 89 -9.80 -4.08 27.08
C GLN A 89 -9.83 -2.59 26.72
N TRP A 90 -8.73 -1.89 27.03
CA TRP A 90 -8.56 -0.54 26.53
C TRP A 90 -8.52 -0.54 24.99
N TYR A 91 -9.34 0.31 24.36
CA TYR A 91 -9.56 0.34 22.91
C TYR A 91 -8.27 0.29 22.07
N PHE A 92 -7.23 1.04 22.46
CA PHE A 92 -5.97 1.12 21.73
C PHE A 92 -5.05 -0.10 21.92
N GLN A 93 -5.32 -0.94 22.91
CA GLN A 93 -4.45 -2.06 23.28
C GLN A 93 -4.28 -3.06 22.13
N ARG A 94 -5.34 -3.34 21.35
CA ARG A 94 -5.28 -4.25 20.21
C ARG A 94 -4.45 -3.72 19.04
N TYR A 95 -4.45 -2.40 18.85
CA TYR A 95 -3.63 -1.73 17.82
C TYR A 95 -2.15 -1.78 18.20
N ILE A 96 -1.81 -1.38 19.42
CA ILE A 96 -0.44 -1.35 19.93
C ILE A 96 0.19 -2.75 19.94
N LYS A 97 -0.57 -3.78 20.36
CA LYS A 97 -0.12 -5.19 20.33
C LYS A 97 0.30 -5.66 18.93
N ARG A 98 -0.27 -5.09 17.87
CA ARG A 98 0.05 -5.46 16.49
C ARG A 98 1.18 -4.62 15.87
N SER A 99 1.37 -3.40 16.37
CA SER A 99 2.42 -2.45 15.96
C SER A 99 3.80 -2.69 16.60
N SER A 100 3.93 -3.59 17.58
CA SER A 100 5.11 -3.75 18.43
C SER A 100 6.27 -4.59 17.87
N ALA A 101 6.30 -4.90 16.57
CA ALA A 101 7.47 -5.53 15.93
C ALA A 101 8.24 -4.52 15.06
N LYS A 102 9.58 -4.63 15.05
CA LYS A 102 10.52 -3.80 14.27
C LYS A 102 10.01 -3.58 12.83
N LEU A 103 9.94 -2.30 12.47
CA LEU A 103 9.41 -1.71 11.23
C LEU A 103 7.91 -1.89 10.99
N THR A 104 7.18 -0.82 11.30
CA THR A 104 5.86 -0.54 10.74
C THR A 104 6.07 0.36 9.50
N LEU A 105 5.31 0.10 8.44
CA LEU A 105 4.92 1.05 7.40
C LEU A 105 3.41 1.04 7.40
#